data_AF-A0A484Z4F5-F1
#
_entry.id   AF-A0A484Z4F5-F1
#
_cell.length_a   1.000
_cell.length_b   1.000
_cell.length_c   1.000
_cell.angle_alpha   90.00
_cell.angle_beta   90.00
_cell.angle_gamma   90.00
#
_symmetry.space_group_name_H-M   'P 1'
#
loop_
_entity.id
_entity.type
_entity.pdbx_description
1 polymer ?
#
loop_
_entity_poly.entity_id
_entity_poly.type
_entity_poly.pdbx_seq_one_letter_code
_entity_poly.pdbx_strand_id
1 'polypeptide(L)'
;MPVFDYQGEKNTQLIKDALTIESINFGAATYPDYTYSEENGWKVLDGKTLNYSGCANPYGAFYGERLLESSAECNVMGKYDANGKLVNIGISFWGTGTYASAPSILHTINTVMDTVSDGLSAVIDGYADNYVLNAYKNLMSSVAAFATANGLTGDDVIITGHSLGGLAVNSMATLSAQGQWGGFYEESSYVAFASPTQNLADDKVLNIGYENDPVFRVLTGHSLSLDSLFNHDTPLETCTNNIVSFNDYYAA
;
A
#
# COMPACT_ATOMS: atom_id res chain seq x y z
N MET A 1 19.69 -2.10 15.44
CA MET A 1 19.25 -2.85 14.25
C MET A 1 19.44 -1.93 13.04
N PRO A 2 19.93 -2.42 11.88
CA PRO A 2 19.85 -1.67 10.63
C PRO A 2 18.46 -1.05 10.39
N VAL A 3 18.43 0.06 9.66
CA VAL A 3 17.25 0.94 9.52
C VAL A 3 16.01 0.27 8.92
N PHE A 4 16.17 -0.84 8.19
CA PHE A 4 15.08 -1.56 7.56
C PHE A 4 14.96 -3.02 8.03
N ASP A 5 15.46 -3.34 9.23
CA ASP A 5 15.18 -4.63 9.83
C ASP A 5 13.68 -4.77 10.09
N TYR A 6 13.13 -5.95 9.79
CA TYR A 6 11.70 -6.24 9.90
C TYR A 6 11.51 -7.51 10.74
N GLN A 7 10.67 -7.45 11.77
CA GLN A 7 10.41 -8.56 12.71
C GLN A 7 11.69 -9.24 13.27
N GLY A 8 12.73 -8.45 13.52
CA GLY A 8 14.01 -8.94 14.06
C GLY A 8 14.96 -9.55 13.01
N GLU A 9 14.59 -9.53 11.73
CA GLU A 9 15.41 -10.03 10.64
C GLU A 9 15.95 -8.93 9.73
N LYS A 10 17.19 -9.11 9.25
CA LYS A 10 17.78 -8.24 8.22
C LYS A 10 17.18 -8.57 6.86
N ASN A 11 16.02 -8.00 6.54
CA ASN A 11 15.30 -8.35 5.32
C ASN A 11 15.45 -7.31 4.20
N THR A 12 16.70 -7.07 3.77
CA THR A 12 16.95 -6.15 2.63
C THR A 12 16.30 -6.62 1.33
N GLN A 13 16.00 -7.92 1.21
CA GLN A 13 15.32 -8.47 0.04
C GLN A 13 13.83 -8.08 0.04
N LEU A 14 13.15 -8.17 1.19
CA LEU A 14 11.77 -7.68 1.35
C LEU A 14 11.63 -6.22 0.91
N ILE A 15 12.54 -5.34 1.34
CA ILE A 15 12.50 -3.92 0.95
C ILE A 15 12.67 -3.73 -0.56
N LYS A 16 13.60 -4.48 -1.18
CA LYS A 16 13.78 -4.45 -2.64
C LYS A 16 12.54 -4.94 -3.37
N ASP A 17 11.93 -6.01 -2.89
CA ASP A 17 10.70 -6.55 -3.48
C ASP A 17 9.54 -5.57 -3.29
N ALA A 18 9.36 -4.96 -2.11
CA ALA A 18 8.34 -3.93 -1.88
C ALA A 18 8.51 -2.72 -2.81
N LEU A 19 9.74 -2.22 -3.00
CA LEU A 19 10.04 -1.14 -3.95
C LEU A 19 9.82 -1.57 -5.41
N THR A 20 10.14 -2.82 -5.75
CA THR A 20 9.90 -3.37 -7.11
C THR A 20 8.40 -3.44 -7.39
N ILE A 21 7.62 -3.94 -6.43
CA ILE A 21 6.17 -4.03 -6.50
C ILE A 21 5.55 -2.62 -6.64
N GLU A 22 6.00 -1.64 -5.85
CA GLU A 22 5.49 -0.26 -5.88
C GLU A 22 5.92 0.54 -7.13
N SER A 23 6.98 0.09 -7.83
CA SER A 23 7.54 0.82 -8.98
C SER A 23 6.53 1.07 -10.10
N ILE A 24 5.55 0.18 -10.28
CA ILE A 24 4.49 0.36 -11.27
C ILE A 24 3.61 1.57 -10.95
N ASN A 25 3.25 1.77 -9.69
CA ASN A 25 2.43 2.89 -9.24
C ASN A 25 3.18 4.21 -9.48
N PHE A 26 4.43 4.29 -9.00
CA PHE A 26 5.25 5.49 -9.19
C PHE A 26 5.50 5.81 -10.66
N GLY A 27 5.86 4.81 -11.45
CA GLY A 27 6.12 4.98 -12.87
C GLY A 27 4.89 5.47 -13.62
N ALA A 28 3.75 4.79 -13.42
CA ALA A 28 2.50 5.10 -14.11
C ALA A 28 1.89 6.44 -13.66
N ALA A 29 2.01 6.81 -12.39
CA ALA A 29 1.55 8.10 -11.87
C ALA A 29 2.44 9.28 -12.31
N THR A 30 3.73 9.04 -12.55
CA THR A 30 4.68 10.11 -12.88
C THR A 30 4.81 10.35 -14.38
N TYR A 31 4.87 9.30 -15.19
CA TYR A 31 5.24 9.40 -16.60
C TYR A 31 4.08 8.99 -17.51
N PRO A 32 3.57 9.90 -18.38
CA PRO A 32 2.46 9.60 -19.30
C PRO A 32 2.72 8.43 -20.25
N ASP A 33 3.97 8.25 -20.65
CA ASP A 33 4.43 7.20 -21.58
C ASP A 33 5.04 6.00 -20.85
N TYR A 34 4.74 5.84 -19.55
CA TYR A 34 5.28 4.73 -18.76
C TYR A 34 4.83 3.38 -19.33
N THR A 35 5.76 2.43 -19.36
CA THR A 35 5.46 1.04 -19.67
C THR A 35 6.12 0.19 -18.59
N TYR A 36 5.32 -0.60 -17.88
CA TYR A 36 5.86 -1.55 -16.92
C TYR A 36 6.56 -2.70 -17.65
N SER A 37 7.78 -3.00 -17.20
CA SER A 37 8.50 -4.21 -17.59
C SER A 37 8.63 -5.13 -16.38
N GLU A 38 8.36 -6.42 -16.57
CA GLU A 38 8.55 -7.42 -15.52
C GLU A 38 9.98 -7.33 -14.95
N GLU A 39 10.09 -7.17 -13.64
CA GLU A 39 11.37 -7.07 -12.94
C GLU A 39 11.46 -8.15 -11.85
N ASN A 40 12.61 -8.81 -11.74
CA ASN A 40 12.88 -9.81 -10.69
C ASN A 40 11.83 -10.93 -10.55
N GLY A 41 11.16 -11.28 -11.66
CA GLY A 41 10.13 -12.32 -11.71
C GLY A 41 8.72 -11.86 -11.33
N TRP A 42 8.52 -10.57 -11.02
CA TRP A 42 7.23 -9.98 -10.67
C TRP A 42 6.39 -9.65 -11.90
N LYS A 43 5.17 -10.18 -11.93
CA LYS A 43 4.20 -9.99 -13.02
C LYS A 43 2.88 -9.50 -12.47
N VAL A 44 2.25 -8.53 -13.14
CA VAL A 44 0.90 -8.09 -12.80
C VAL A 44 -0.09 -9.22 -13.06
N LEU A 45 -0.97 -9.50 -12.10
CA LEU A 45 -2.01 -10.51 -12.20
C LEU A 45 -3.33 -9.85 -12.60
N ASP A 46 -3.96 -10.37 -13.65
CA ASP A 46 -5.24 -9.87 -14.13
C ASP A 46 -6.43 -10.52 -13.41
N GLY A 47 -7.62 -9.94 -13.60
CA GLY A 47 -8.85 -10.44 -12.97
C GLY A 47 -9.17 -11.88 -13.36
N LYS A 48 -8.83 -12.30 -14.59
CA LYS A 48 -9.04 -13.68 -15.03
C LYS A 48 -8.17 -14.65 -14.22
N THR A 49 -6.91 -14.31 -13.97
CA THR A 49 -5.97 -15.12 -13.19
C THR A 49 -6.42 -15.24 -11.74
N LEU A 50 -6.90 -14.14 -11.17
CA LEU A 50 -7.39 -14.09 -9.79
C LEU A 50 -8.82 -14.60 -9.61
N ASN A 51 -9.53 -14.96 -10.70
CA ASN A 51 -10.97 -15.23 -10.69
C ASN A 51 -11.77 -14.07 -10.03
N TYR A 52 -11.42 -12.84 -10.40
CA TYR A 52 -12.00 -11.60 -9.91
C TYR A 52 -12.57 -10.77 -11.07
N SER A 53 -13.79 -10.26 -10.91
CA SER A 53 -14.53 -9.55 -11.97
C SER A 53 -14.50 -8.03 -11.86
N GLY A 54 -13.71 -7.46 -10.94
CA GLY A 54 -13.57 -6.01 -10.82
C GLY A 54 -12.85 -5.38 -12.01
N CYS A 55 -13.13 -4.09 -12.24
CA CYS A 55 -12.49 -3.32 -13.28
C CYS A 55 -11.04 -2.99 -12.89
N ALA A 56 -10.16 -2.91 -13.89
CA ALA A 56 -8.79 -2.46 -13.71
C ALA A 56 -8.45 -1.32 -14.67
N ASN A 57 -7.49 -0.48 -14.28
CA ASN A 57 -6.90 0.55 -15.13
C ASN A 57 -5.96 -0.07 -16.18
N PRO A 58 -5.41 0.71 -17.14
CA PRO A 58 -4.51 0.19 -18.17
C PRO A 58 -3.20 -0.44 -17.65
N TYR A 59 -2.82 -0.18 -16.40
CA TYR A 59 -1.66 -0.74 -15.72
C TYR A 59 -2.03 -1.95 -14.83
N GLY A 60 -3.27 -2.44 -14.93
CA GLY A 60 -3.76 -3.61 -14.21
C GLY A 60 -4.06 -3.36 -12.73
N ALA A 61 -4.16 -2.10 -12.29
CA ALA A 61 -4.60 -1.78 -10.94
C ALA A 61 -6.13 -1.88 -10.85
N PHE A 62 -6.65 -2.70 -9.94
CA PHE A 62 -8.09 -2.85 -9.71
C PHE A 62 -8.65 -1.64 -8.98
N TYR A 63 -9.82 -1.17 -9.41
CA TYR A 63 -10.56 -0.11 -8.73
C TYR A 63 -11.31 -0.64 -7.50
N GLY A 64 -11.56 0.24 -6.53
CA GLY A 64 -12.33 -0.10 -5.34
C GLY A 64 -13.79 -0.49 -5.60
N GLU A 65 -14.31 -1.34 -4.72
CA GLU A 65 -15.58 -2.07 -4.87
C GLU A 65 -16.81 -1.26 -4.43
N ARG A 66 -16.60 -0.20 -3.66
CA ARG A 66 -17.66 0.64 -3.09
C ARG A 66 -17.61 2.04 -3.68
N LEU A 67 -18.75 2.72 -3.63
CA LEU A 67 -18.91 4.03 -4.27
C LEU A 67 -17.92 5.08 -3.73
N LEU A 68 -17.72 5.12 -2.40
CA LEU A 68 -16.82 6.10 -1.77
C LEU A 68 -15.35 5.81 -2.07
N GLU A 69 -15.01 4.54 -2.28
CA GLU A 69 -13.65 4.08 -2.57
C GLU A 69 -13.46 3.72 -4.06
N SER A 70 -14.36 4.14 -4.94
CA SER A 70 -14.35 3.73 -6.35
C SER A 70 -13.16 4.27 -7.16
N SER A 71 -12.49 5.29 -6.62
CA SER A 71 -11.22 5.85 -7.13
C SER A 71 -9.99 5.11 -6.64
N ALA A 72 -10.10 4.33 -5.56
CA ALA A 72 -8.96 3.63 -4.99
C ALA A 72 -8.41 2.63 -6.01
N GLU A 73 -7.09 2.58 -6.17
CA GLU A 73 -6.42 1.65 -7.09
C GLU A 73 -5.50 0.66 -6.34
N CYS A 74 -5.47 -0.60 -6.79
CA CYS A 74 -4.67 -1.68 -6.18
C CYS A 74 -4.08 -2.61 -7.24
N ASN A 75 -2.76 -2.70 -7.33
CA ASN A 75 -2.07 -3.69 -8.14
C ASN A 75 -1.86 -4.98 -7.35
N VAL A 76 -2.10 -6.12 -8.01
CA VAL A 76 -1.74 -7.45 -7.50
C VAL A 76 -0.71 -8.06 -8.44
N MET A 77 0.37 -8.60 -7.88
CA MET A 77 1.48 -9.17 -8.61
C MET A 77 1.82 -10.57 -8.11
N GLY A 78 2.31 -11.42 -9.00
CA GLY A 78 2.86 -12.73 -8.68
C GLY A 78 4.35 -12.79 -9.02
N LYS A 79 5.17 -13.30 -8.10
CA LYS A 79 6.57 -13.61 -8.37
C LYS A 79 6.70 -15.08 -8.77
N TYR A 80 7.40 -15.33 -9.85
CA TYR A 80 7.61 -16.69 -10.36
C TYR A 80 9.09 -17.07 -10.34
N ASP A 81 9.38 -18.32 -9.97
CA ASP A 81 10.72 -18.87 -10.05
C ASP A 81 11.12 -19.23 -11.50
N ALA A 82 12.36 -19.70 -11.69
CA ALA A 82 12.87 -20.09 -13.00
C ALA A 82 12.10 -21.26 -13.68
N ASN A 83 11.32 -22.02 -12.92
CA ASN A 83 10.49 -23.11 -13.42
C ASN A 83 9.04 -22.67 -13.69
N GLY A 84 8.71 -21.40 -13.46
CA GLY A 84 7.36 -20.86 -13.61
C GLY A 84 6.44 -21.19 -12.45
N LYS A 85 6.96 -21.61 -11.29
CA LYS A 85 6.17 -21.78 -10.07
C LYS A 85 5.97 -20.43 -9.40
N LEU A 86 4.72 -20.13 -9.00
CA LEU A 86 4.41 -18.97 -8.16
C LEU A 86 5.06 -19.15 -6.78
N VAL A 87 5.84 -18.16 -6.32
CA VAL A 87 6.58 -18.21 -5.04
C VAL A 87 6.25 -17.06 -4.11
N ASN A 88 5.73 -15.92 -4.61
CA ASN A 88 5.23 -14.84 -3.76
C ASN A 88 4.06 -14.11 -4.43
N ILE A 89 3.26 -13.43 -3.61
CA ILE A 89 2.27 -12.45 -4.03
C ILE A 89 2.68 -11.07 -3.52
N GLY A 90 2.47 -10.04 -4.34
CA GLY A 90 2.68 -8.65 -4.03
C GLY A 90 1.37 -7.90 -4.16
N ILE A 91 1.01 -7.10 -3.17
CA ILE A 91 -0.18 -6.25 -3.17
C ILE A 91 0.29 -4.82 -2.97
N SER A 92 -0.06 -3.94 -3.90
CA SER A 92 0.38 -2.55 -3.93
C SER A 92 -0.81 -1.61 -4.00
N PHE A 93 -1.04 -0.87 -2.93
CA PHE A 93 -2.10 0.12 -2.87
C PHE A 93 -1.60 1.47 -3.37
N TRP A 94 -2.38 2.11 -4.24
CA TRP A 94 -2.03 3.43 -4.78
C TRP A 94 -2.31 4.52 -3.75
N GLY A 95 -1.46 5.56 -3.78
CA GLY A 95 -1.76 6.82 -3.12
C GLY A 95 -2.79 7.65 -3.88
N THR A 96 -3.09 8.84 -3.37
CA THR A 96 -4.01 9.80 -3.97
C THR A 96 -3.63 10.12 -5.42
N GLY A 97 -4.61 10.03 -6.32
CA GLY A 97 -4.45 10.29 -7.75
C GLY A 97 -4.61 9.03 -8.61
N THR A 98 -4.06 9.07 -9.82
CA THR A 98 -4.10 7.94 -10.76
C THR A 98 -2.98 8.09 -11.81
N TYR A 99 -2.97 7.22 -12.82
CA TYR A 99 -1.95 7.21 -13.87
C TYR A 99 -1.91 8.52 -14.69
N ALA A 100 -0.72 8.98 -15.03
CA ALA A 100 -0.45 10.30 -15.63
C ALA A 100 -1.21 10.55 -16.94
N SER A 101 -1.37 9.51 -17.77
CA SER A 101 -2.08 9.58 -19.05
C SER A 101 -3.61 9.48 -18.94
N ALA A 102 -4.16 9.43 -17.71
CA ALA A 102 -5.61 9.43 -17.51
C ALA A 102 -6.26 10.69 -18.10
N PRO A 103 -7.48 10.58 -18.66
CA PRO A 103 -8.23 11.76 -19.09
C PRO A 103 -8.44 12.73 -17.92
N SER A 104 -8.44 14.04 -18.19
CA SER A 104 -8.53 15.07 -17.14
C SER A 104 -9.75 14.92 -16.23
N ILE A 105 -10.88 14.42 -16.75
CA ILE A 105 -12.07 14.14 -15.93
C ILE A 105 -11.83 13.04 -14.90
N LEU A 106 -11.06 12.01 -15.25
CA LEU A 106 -10.72 10.91 -14.34
C LEU A 106 -9.74 11.39 -13.25
N HIS A 107 -8.74 12.20 -13.62
CA HIS A 107 -7.84 12.86 -12.65
C HIS A 107 -8.59 13.68 -11.61
N THR A 108 -9.53 14.52 -12.04
CA THR A 108 -10.33 15.35 -11.14
C THR A 108 -11.20 14.50 -10.22
N ILE A 109 -11.86 13.45 -10.75
CA ILE A 109 -12.71 12.58 -9.93
C ILE A 109 -11.86 11.82 -8.91
N ASN A 110 -10.75 11.19 -9.32
CA ASN A 110 -9.88 10.44 -8.41
C ASN A 110 -9.31 11.34 -7.31
N THR A 111 -8.67 12.46 -7.69
CA THR A 111 -8.08 13.38 -6.70
C THR A 111 -9.12 13.87 -5.68
N VAL A 112 -10.33 14.21 -6.12
CA VAL A 112 -11.40 14.67 -5.21
C VAL A 112 -11.84 13.55 -4.27
N MET A 113 -12.08 12.35 -4.78
CA MET A 113 -12.53 11.22 -3.97
C MET A 113 -11.46 10.76 -2.97
N ASP A 114 -10.20 10.75 -3.38
CA ASP A 114 -9.08 10.40 -2.52
C ASP A 114 -8.86 11.47 -1.45
N THR A 115 -8.97 12.76 -1.80
CA THR A 115 -8.90 13.86 -0.81
C THR A 115 -10.04 13.77 0.20
N VAL A 116 -11.25 13.37 -0.25
CA VAL A 116 -12.36 13.09 0.67
C VAL A 116 -11.98 11.94 1.59
N SER A 117 -11.42 10.86 1.06
CA SER A 117 -10.99 9.71 1.84
C SER A 117 -9.88 10.04 2.86
N ASP A 118 -8.90 10.86 2.48
CA ASP A 118 -7.86 11.41 3.35
C ASP A 118 -8.48 12.20 4.51
N GLY A 119 -9.43 13.09 4.19
CA GLY A 119 -10.15 13.87 5.18
C GLY A 119 -10.99 13.01 6.12
N LEU A 120 -11.72 12.03 5.57
CA LEU A 120 -12.53 11.09 6.36
C LEU A 120 -11.67 10.23 7.28
N SER A 121 -10.52 9.76 6.79
CA SER A 121 -9.55 8.98 7.57
C SER A 121 -9.00 9.74 8.76
N ALA A 122 -8.86 11.06 8.66
CA ALA A 122 -8.37 11.91 9.74
C ALA A 122 -9.46 12.27 10.78
N VAL A 123 -10.74 12.24 10.42
CA VAL A 123 -11.83 12.79 11.26
C VAL A 123 -12.88 11.77 11.71
N ILE A 124 -13.06 10.65 11.00
CA ILE A 124 -14.02 9.61 11.35
C ILE A 124 -13.28 8.42 11.95
N ASP A 125 -13.56 8.17 13.22
CA ASP A 125 -13.02 7.02 13.94
C ASP A 125 -13.34 5.70 13.23
N GLY A 126 -12.32 4.85 13.08
CA GLY A 126 -12.40 3.58 12.37
C GLY A 126 -12.49 3.66 10.84
N TYR A 127 -12.55 4.83 10.20
CA TYR A 127 -12.57 4.91 8.73
C TYR A 127 -11.24 4.43 8.12
N ALA A 128 -10.11 4.94 8.64
CA ALA A 128 -8.78 4.55 8.19
C ALA A 128 -8.54 3.03 8.36
N ASP A 129 -8.92 2.46 9.52
CA ASP A 129 -8.75 1.04 9.79
C ASP A 129 -9.58 0.15 8.85
N ASN A 130 -10.78 0.60 8.46
CA ASN A 130 -11.67 -0.17 7.59
C ASN A 130 -11.49 0.13 6.09
N TYR A 131 -10.52 0.98 5.72
CA TYR A 131 -10.33 1.43 4.34
C TYR A 131 -10.24 0.26 3.35
N VAL A 132 -9.36 -0.71 3.60
CA VAL A 132 -9.18 -1.86 2.69
C VAL A 132 -10.39 -2.80 2.69
N LEU A 133 -11.09 -2.94 3.81
CA LEU A 133 -12.33 -3.73 3.84
C LEU A 133 -13.45 -3.06 3.02
N ASN A 134 -13.48 -1.73 2.98
CA ASN A 134 -14.44 -0.99 2.17
C ASN A 134 -14.06 -1.03 0.68
N ALA A 135 -12.78 -0.87 0.36
CA ALA A 135 -12.29 -0.79 -1.00
C ALA A 135 -12.12 -2.16 -1.69
N TYR A 136 -11.63 -3.18 -1.01
CA TYR A 136 -11.06 -4.37 -1.67
C TYR A 136 -11.44 -5.72 -1.04
N LYS A 137 -12.58 -5.80 -0.33
CA LYS A 137 -12.97 -7.03 0.38
C LYS A 137 -12.96 -8.26 -0.52
N ASN A 138 -13.59 -8.18 -1.69
CA ASN A 138 -13.74 -9.33 -2.59
C ASN A 138 -12.45 -9.59 -3.38
N LEU A 139 -11.70 -8.55 -3.75
CA LEU A 139 -10.36 -8.68 -4.33
C LEU A 139 -9.44 -9.44 -3.40
N MET A 140 -9.31 -9.01 -2.14
CA MET A 140 -8.48 -9.68 -1.13
C MET A 140 -8.95 -11.13 -0.87
N SER A 141 -10.26 -11.41 -0.93
CA SER A 141 -10.75 -12.79 -0.86
C SER A 141 -10.30 -13.64 -2.06
N SER A 142 -10.29 -13.05 -3.25
CA SER A 142 -9.89 -13.72 -4.49
C SER A 142 -8.38 -13.98 -4.53
N VAL A 143 -7.58 -13.02 -4.07
CA VAL A 143 -6.12 -13.17 -3.94
C VAL A 143 -5.75 -14.27 -2.94
N ALA A 144 -6.39 -14.32 -1.78
CA ALA A 144 -6.17 -15.38 -0.79
C ALA A 144 -6.51 -16.78 -1.35
N ALA A 145 -7.63 -16.89 -2.08
CA ALA A 145 -8.01 -18.13 -2.75
C ALA A 145 -7.01 -18.54 -3.83
N PHE A 146 -6.53 -17.60 -4.64
CA PHE A 146 -5.51 -17.84 -5.66
C PHE A 146 -4.18 -18.30 -5.05
N ALA A 147 -3.71 -17.61 -4.01
CA ALA A 147 -2.48 -17.97 -3.29
C ALA A 147 -2.59 -19.39 -2.69
N THR A 148 -3.69 -19.67 -1.98
CA THR A 148 -3.97 -21.01 -1.41
C THR A 148 -4.00 -22.10 -2.47
N ALA A 149 -4.62 -21.85 -3.63
CA ALA A 149 -4.68 -22.80 -4.74
C ALA A 149 -3.29 -23.10 -5.35
N ASN A 150 -2.33 -22.20 -5.16
CA ASN A 150 -0.93 -22.38 -5.58
C ASN A 150 -0.02 -22.88 -4.43
N GLY A 151 -0.59 -23.22 -3.28
CA GLY A 151 0.13 -23.74 -2.12
C GLY A 151 0.94 -22.69 -1.36
N LEU A 152 0.57 -21.40 -1.49
CA LEU A 152 1.14 -20.29 -0.72
C LEU A 152 0.29 -19.99 0.52
N THR A 153 0.93 -19.43 1.55
CA THR A 153 0.31 -18.93 2.78
C THR A 153 0.43 -17.40 2.86
N GLY A 154 -0.06 -16.79 3.96
CA GLY A 154 0.14 -15.37 4.23
C GLY A 154 1.61 -14.96 4.25
N ASP A 155 2.50 -15.84 4.74
CA ASP A 155 3.95 -15.59 4.79
C ASP A 155 4.58 -15.30 3.42
N ASP A 156 3.94 -15.77 2.35
CA ASP A 156 4.40 -15.57 0.98
C ASP A 156 3.89 -14.26 0.35
N VAL A 157 3.15 -13.44 1.11
CA VAL A 157 2.52 -12.19 0.66
C VAL A 157 3.29 -10.97 1.17
N ILE A 158 3.58 -10.05 0.26
CA ILE A 158 4.14 -8.73 0.56
C ILE A 158 3.08 -7.67 0.27
N ILE A 159 2.79 -6.82 1.25
CA ILE A 159 1.80 -5.75 1.18
C ILE A 159 2.51 -4.41 1.29
N THR A 160 2.34 -3.56 0.28
CA THR A 160 3.01 -2.26 0.15
C THR A 160 2.09 -1.18 -0.39
N GLY A 161 2.51 0.06 -0.28
CA GLY A 161 1.81 1.24 -0.79
C GLY A 161 2.47 2.53 -0.34
N HIS A 162 2.23 3.61 -1.07
CA HIS A 162 2.76 4.94 -0.77
C HIS A 162 1.66 5.97 -0.46
N SER A 163 1.86 6.86 0.52
CA SER A 163 0.91 7.92 0.90
C SER A 163 -0.44 7.33 1.38
N LEU A 164 -1.58 7.65 0.76
CA LEU A 164 -2.87 6.98 1.02
C LEU A 164 -2.78 5.46 0.83
N GLY A 165 -1.91 4.99 -0.08
CA GLY A 165 -1.59 3.57 -0.21
C GLY A 165 -0.88 3.02 1.03
N GLY A 166 -0.03 3.81 1.68
CA GLY A 166 0.59 3.47 2.97
C GLY A 166 -0.42 3.41 4.11
N LEU A 167 -1.45 4.26 4.10
CA LEU A 167 -2.60 4.13 5.00
C LEU A 167 -3.33 2.82 4.75
N ALA A 168 -3.55 2.44 3.49
CA ALA A 168 -4.17 1.17 3.14
C ALA A 168 -3.35 -0.05 3.60
N VAL A 169 -2.01 0.01 3.58
CA VAL A 169 -1.15 -1.03 4.17
C VAL A 169 -1.43 -1.17 5.68
N ASN A 170 -1.48 -0.06 6.41
CA ASN A 170 -1.78 -0.07 7.85
C ASN A 170 -3.22 -0.57 8.12
N SER A 171 -4.20 -0.16 7.31
CA SER A 171 -5.58 -0.70 7.35
C SER A 171 -5.61 -2.21 7.16
N MET A 172 -4.89 -2.72 6.16
CA MET A 172 -4.81 -4.16 5.87
C MET A 172 -4.20 -4.94 7.04
N ALA A 173 -3.19 -4.40 7.72
CA ALA A 173 -2.61 -4.99 8.93
C ALA A 173 -3.59 -5.00 10.10
N THR A 174 -4.27 -3.88 10.37
CA THR A 174 -5.33 -3.80 11.39
C THR A 174 -6.41 -4.87 11.14
N LEU A 175 -6.86 -4.99 9.90
CA LEU A 175 -7.91 -5.93 9.50
C LEU A 175 -7.44 -7.39 9.55
N SER A 176 -6.19 -7.67 9.22
CA SER A 176 -5.64 -9.04 9.35
C SER A 176 -5.63 -9.47 10.81
N ALA A 177 -5.20 -8.60 11.72
CA ALA A 177 -5.13 -8.87 13.17
C ALA A 177 -6.52 -9.15 13.76
N GLN A 178 -7.56 -8.58 13.15
CA GLN A 178 -8.96 -8.83 13.49
C GLN A 178 -9.55 -10.10 12.86
N GLY A 179 -8.74 -10.88 12.13
CA GLY A 179 -9.13 -12.15 11.51
C GLY A 179 -9.91 -11.99 10.20
N GLN A 180 -9.85 -10.82 9.53
CA GLN A 180 -10.48 -10.66 8.21
C GLN A 180 -9.87 -11.64 7.21
N TRP A 181 -10.67 -12.02 6.20
CA TRP A 181 -10.32 -13.05 5.21
C TRP A 181 -9.91 -14.39 5.83
N GLY A 182 -10.48 -14.73 6.99
CA GLY A 182 -10.17 -15.97 7.70
C GLY A 182 -8.75 -16.00 8.29
N GLY A 183 -8.12 -14.84 8.48
CA GLY A 183 -6.76 -14.72 9.01
C GLY A 183 -5.67 -15.05 7.99
N PHE A 184 -6.00 -15.21 6.69
CA PHE A 184 -5.01 -15.59 5.67
C PHE A 184 -3.81 -14.64 5.63
N TYR A 185 -4.06 -13.33 5.79
CA TYR A 185 -3.03 -12.31 5.67
C TYR A 185 -2.27 -12.03 6.96
N GLU A 186 -2.58 -12.72 8.06
CA GLU A 186 -2.07 -12.32 9.39
C GLU A 186 -0.55 -12.30 9.50
N GLU A 187 0.10 -13.25 8.82
CA GLU A 187 1.55 -13.41 8.77
C GLU A 187 2.19 -12.78 7.51
N SER A 188 1.45 -11.95 6.76
CA SER A 188 2.03 -11.27 5.59
C SER A 188 3.11 -10.27 6.02
N SER A 189 4.00 -9.92 5.08
CA SER A 189 4.95 -8.85 5.28
C SER A 189 4.35 -7.49 4.90
N TYR A 190 4.35 -6.53 5.83
CA TYR A 190 3.76 -5.20 5.65
C TYR A 190 4.83 -4.10 5.65
N VAL A 191 5.01 -3.44 4.50
CA VAL A 191 5.96 -2.33 4.33
C VAL A 191 5.23 -1.13 3.74
N ALA A 192 5.03 -0.09 4.54
CA ALA A 192 4.31 1.12 4.11
C ALA A 192 5.30 2.26 3.83
N PHE A 193 5.06 3.04 2.77
CA PHE A 193 5.88 4.21 2.43
C PHE A 193 5.09 5.50 2.62
N ALA A 194 5.70 6.50 3.27
CA ALA A 194 5.10 7.82 3.50
C ALA A 194 3.67 7.76 4.06
N SER A 195 3.37 6.77 4.90
CA SER A 195 2.03 6.60 5.46
C SER A 195 1.69 7.75 6.41
N PRO A 196 0.48 8.33 6.31
CA PRO A 196 -0.01 9.27 7.30
C PRO A 196 -0.40 8.58 8.62
N THR A 197 -0.77 7.28 8.57
CA THR A 197 -1.26 6.50 9.72
C THR A 197 -0.30 5.41 10.14
N GLN A 198 -0.51 4.86 11.34
CA GLN A 198 0.18 3.68 11.86
C GLN A 198 -0.85 2.71 12.44
N ASN A 199 -0.71 1.43 12.12
CA ASN A 199 -1.46 0.34 12.74
C ASN A 199 -1.24 0.37 14.27
N LEU A 200 -2.32 0.25 15.03
CA LEU A 200 -2.30 0.21 16.50
C LEU A 200 -2.64 -1.18 17.06
N ALA A 201 -3.05 -2.13 16.23
CA ALA A 201 -3.41 -3.47 16.66
C ALA A 201 -2.18 -4.30 17.08
N ASP A 202 -1.05 -4.08 16.41
CA ASP A 202 0.22 -4.77 16.62
C ASP A 202 1.40 -3.98 15.99
N ASP A 203 2.59 -4.56 16.00
CA ASP A 203 3.84 -3.98 15.51
C ASP A 203 4.28 -4.46 14.12
N LYS A 204 3.40 -5.11 13.33
CA LYS A 204 3.81 -5.78 12.09
C LYS A 204 4.06 -4.88 10.89
N VAL A 205 3.78 -3.57 10.96
CA VAL A 205 3.99 -2.68 9.81
C VAL A 205 5.30 -1.94 9.95
N LEU A 206 6.19 -2.05 8.97
CA LEU A 206 7.34 -1.16 8.85
C LEU A 206 6.96 0.07 8.04
N ASN A 207 6.82 1.20 8.72
CA ASN A 207 6.51 2.50 8.12
C ASN A 207 7.79 3.24 7.77
N ILE A 208 8.09 3.36 6.48
CA ILE A 208 9.29 4.01 5.95
C ILE A 208 8.92 5.36 5.38
N GLY A 209 9.63 6.41 5.78
CA GLY A 209 9.40 7.76 5.28
C GLY A 209 10.52 8.70 5.65
N TYR A 210 10.49 9.87 5.03
CA TYR A 210 11.42 10.95 5.38
C TYR A 210 10.84 11.81 6.51
N GLU A 211 11.66 12.23 7.46
CA GLU A 211 11.22 13.10 8.56
C GLU A 211 10.70 14.46 8.07
N ASN A 212 11.22 14.92 6.92
CA ASN A 212 10.83 16.16 6.27
C ASN A 212 9.74 15.99 5.20
N ASP A 213 9.09 14.83 5.13
CA ASP A 213 7.87 14.62 4.35
C ASP A 213 6.64 15.03 5.21
N PRO A 214 5.84 16.03 4.78
CA PRO A 214 4.70 16.53 5.55
C PRO A 214 3.52 15.55 5.63
N VAL A 215 3.53 14.45 4.86
CA VAL A 215 2.50 13.40 4.97
C VAL A 215 2.92 12.35 5.98
N PHE A 216 4.21 12.01 6.04
CA PHE A 216 4.70 10.92 6.86
C PHE A 216 4.52 11.20 8.35
N ARG A 217 3.78 10.31 9.04
CA ARG A 217 3.42 10.45 10.47
C ARG A 217 2.58 11.68 10.80
N VAL A 218 1.88 12.27 9.83
CA VAL A 218 1.03 13.44 10.07
C VAL A 218 -0.11 13.12 11.06
N LEU A 219 -0.57 11.87 11.14
CA LEU A 219 -1.48 11.39 12.17
C LEU A 219 -0.72 10.54 13.20
N THR A 220 -1.14 10.61 14.46
CA THR A 220 -0.66 9.70 15.51
C THR A 220 -1.61 8.52 15.59
N GLY A 221 -1.15 7.35 15.14
CA GLY A 221 -2.02 6.20 14.85
C GLY A 221 -2.94 6.55 13.67
N HIS A 222 -4.18 6.92 13.97
CA HIS A 222 -5.18 7.37 12.99
C HIS A 222 -5.91 8.66 13.41
N SER A 223 -5.36 9.40 14.38
CA SER A 223 -6.01 10.59 14.95
C SER A 223 -5.24 11.87 14.67
N LEU A 224 -5.97 12.96 14.42
CA LEU A 224 -5.42 14.31 14.43
C LEU A 224 -4.90 14.68 15.83
N SER A 225 -3.70 15.20 15.88
CA SER A 225 -3.08 15.76 17.09
C SER A 225 -2.68 17.21 16.83
N LEU A 226 -2.21 17.91 17.88
CA LEU A 226 -1.63 19.25 17.69
C LEU A 226 -0.40 19.19 16.77
N ASP A 227 0.36 18.10 16.82
CA ASP A 227 1.54 17.88 15.99
C ASP A 227 1.17 17.78 14.50
N SER A 228 -0.02 17.25 14.17
CA SER A 228 -0.55 17.20 12.80
C SER A 228 -0.66 18.57 12.12
N LEU A 229 -0.75 19.65 12.89
CA LEU A 229 -0.87 21.03 12.38
C LEU A 229 0.48 21.75 12.30
N PHE A 230 1.55 21.12 12.79
CA PHE A 230 2.90 21.69 12.88
C PHE A 230 3.94 20.61 12.53
N ASN A 231 5.06 20.58 13.28
CA ASN A 231 6.07 19.55 13.10
C ASN A 231 5.64 18.26 13.81
N HIS A 232 5.46 17.18 13.04
CA HIS A 232 5.02 15.86 13.51
C HIS A 232 6.17 14.83 13.50
N ASP A 233 7.32 15.24 14.04
CA ASP A 233 8.54 14.42 14.11
C ASP A 233 8.70 13.68 15.45
N THR A 234 7.62 13.55 16.22
CA THR A 234 7.63 12.70 17.43
C THR A 234 7.94 11.25 17.01
N PRO A 235 8.98 10.59 17.60
CA PRO A 235 9.34 9.23 17.21
C PRO A 235 8.22 8.22 17.45
N LEU A 236 7.99 7.33 16.49
CA LEU A 236 7.04 6.23 16.57
C LEU A 236 7.77 4.89 16.37
N GLU A 237 7.39 3.86 17.13
CA GLU A 237 8.12 2.59 17.21
C GLU A 237 8.19 1.85 15.85
N THR A 238 7.11 1.88 15.09
CA THR A 238 6.99 1.22 13.79
C THR A 238 7.55 2.03 12.62
N CYS A 239 8.18 3.18 12.89
CA CYS A 239 8.60 4.16 11.87
C CYS A 239 10.12 4.30 11.76
N THR A 240 10.61 4.56 10.53
CA THR A 240 11.96 5.09 10.32
C THR A 240 11.99 6.59 10.62
N ASN A 241 12.33 6.96 11.85
CA ASN A 241 12.08 8.32 12.34
C ASN A 241 13.05 9.42 11.86
N ASN A 242 14.24 9.09 11.36
CA ASN A 242 15.32 10.08 11.15
C ASN A 242 15.97 9.98 9.76
N ILE A 243 15.20 9.70 8.70
CA ILE A 243 15.70 9.70 7.33
C ILE A 243 15.39 11.06 6.71
N VAL A 244 16.39 11.75 6.16
CA VAL A 244 16.20 13.07 5.54
C VAL A 244 16.27 12.96 4.03
N SER A 245 15.28 13.52 3.33
CA SER A 245 15.36 13.82 1.91
C SER A 245 16.04 15.18 1.73
N PHE A 246 17.35 15.19 1.51
CA PHE A 246 18.11 16.42 1.30
C PHE A 246 17.93 16.94 -0.13
N ASN A 247 16.83 17.63 -0.37
CA ASN A 247 16.43 18.21 -1.65
C ASN A 247 16.51 19.75 -1.63
N ASP A 248 16.30 20.39 -2.78
CA ASP A 248 16.39 21.85 -2.94
C ASP A 248 15.48 22.62 -1.98
N TYR A 249 14.29 22.11 -1.66
CA TYR A 249 13.38 22.75 -0.71
C TYR A 249 13.91 22.69 0.73
N TYR A 250 14.49 21.56 1.13
CA TYR A 250 15.09 21.41 2.46
C TYR A 250 16.39 22.22 2.61
N ALA A 251 17.12 22.43 1.53
CA ALA A 251 18.39 23.16 1.53
C ALA A 251 18.24 24.70 1.46
N ALA A 252 17.02 25.21 1.21
CA ALA A 252 16.71 26.63 1.06
C ALA A 252 16.42 27.32 2.39
#